data_AF-A0A968Y6U8-F1
#
_entry.id   AF-A0A968Y6U8-F1
#
_cell.length_a   1.000
_cell.length_b   1.000
_cell.length_c   1.000
_cell.angle_alpha   90.00
_cell.angle_beta   90.00
_cell.angle_gamma   90.00
#
_symmetry.space_group_name_H-M   'P 1'
#
loop_
_entity.id
_entity.type
_entity.pdbx_description
1 polymer ?
#
loop_
_entity_poly.entity_id
_entity_poly.type
_entity_poly.pdbx_seq_one_letter_code
_entity_poly.pdbx_strand_id
1 'polypeptide(L)'
;MFFLLWLFVLGAILYFLLQRTISRITRTPVWLLWLVIMAPALIWGSWILIHGGRTAAPPALTIVPFVICPFLYWLLVQLGRKEITPETAEANSTANSTNAADSPPPKTPLRPINQAEEASLRDCFPWSIYCLRDLEFRPQAVICRGQLRTNPEAAYEAIRKNVEQHFGDRFLVVFQISFSGQPFFAIVANPSHKTAENPVKTESLHRPFLALALLLVTLFTTTFVGSQINGVTEKVLQSNPRALIQGLPYAISLIAILGIHESGHYLAAKFHKIKTTLPYFIPIPFFLGTFGAFIQIRSPIPHRKALFDVSIAGPLAGLIITIPLLIWGLYHSPIVPLSERSGMLNFDSFTPTFSLLMTLLSKLTLGSALNAETAIDLHPVAVAGYLGL
;
A
#
# COMPACT_ATOMS: atom_id res chain seq x y z
N MET A 1 23.79 -23.22 8.58
CA MET A 1 24.18 -22.05 9.41
C MET A 1 23.36 -20.80 9.06
N PHE A 2 23.20 -20.45 7.78
CA PHE A 2 22.41 -19.28 7.35
C PHE A 2 20.94 -19.31 7.78
N PHE A 3 20.26 -20.46 7.66
CA PHE A 3 18.86 -20.63 8.09
C PHE A 3 18.64 -20.36 9.59
N LEU A 4 19.55 -20.82 10.45
CA LEU A 4 19.49 -20.58 11.90
C LEU A 4 19.65 -19.09 12.23
N LEU A 5 20.57 -18.40 11.54
CA LEU A 5 20.78 -16.96 11.69
C LEU A 5 19.53 -16.18 11.24
N TRP A 6 18.92 -16.58 10.14
CA TRP A 6 17.69 -15.95 9.63
C TRP A 6 16.50 -16.16 10.59
N LEU A 7 16.34 -17.37 11.13
CA LEU A 7 15.31 -17.69 12.11
C LEU A 7 15.49 -16.91 13.42
N PHE A 8 16.73 -16.72 13.86
CA PHE A 8 17.05 -15.90 15.03
C PHE A 8 16.71 -14.41 14.80
N VAL A 9 17.12 -13.85 13.66
CA VAL A 9 16.82 -12.44 13.31
C VAL A 9 15.31 -12.22 13.18
N LEU A 10 14.61 -13.11 12.47
CA LEU A 10 13.16 -13.06 12.33
C LEU A 10 12.47 -13.14 13.70
N GLY A 11 12.91 -14.06 14.56
CA GLY A 11 12.41 -14.21 15.92
C GLY A 11 12.57 -12.94 16.75
N ALA A 12 13.75 -12.32 16.71
CA ALA A 12 14.03 -11.09 17.46
C ALA A 12 13.16 -9.91 16.97
N ILE A 13 13.04 -9.73 15.65
CA ILE A 13 12.20 -8.67 15.05
C ILE A 13 10.73 -8.86 15.45
N LEU A 14 10.24 -10.10 15.34
CA LEU A 14 8.87 -10.42 15.66
C LEU A 14 8.56 -10.18 17.13
N TYR A 15 9.45 -10.59 18.05
CA TYR A 15 9.31 -10.33 19.49
C TYR A 15 9.20 -8.84 19.77
N PHE A 16 10.07 -8.02 19.17
CA PHE A 16 10.05 -6.57 19.33
C PHE A 16 8.76 -5.94 18.81
N LEU A 17 8.26 -6.39 17.65
CA LEU A 17 6.99 -5.94 17.08
C LEU A 17 5.80 -6.30 17.98
N LEU A 18 5.75 -7.53 18.50
CA LEU A 18 4.74 -7.98 19.46
C LEU A 18 4.77 -7.15 20.75
N GLN A 19 5.96 -6.89 21.29
CA GLN A 19 6.14 -6.08 22.49
C GLN A 19 5.63 -4.65 22.30
N ARG A 20 5.86 -4.04 21.13
CA ARG A 20 5.42 -2.67 20.85
C ARG A 20 3.92 -2.55 20.59
N THR A 21 3.34 -3.55 19.95
CA THR A 21 1.97 -3.48 19.39
C THR A 21 0.94 -4.07 20.35
N ILE A 22 1.23 -5.24 20.93
CA ILE A 22 0.22 -6.08 21.60
C ILE A 22 0.28 -5.96 23.13
N SER A 23 1.41 -5.57 23.72
CA SER A 23 1.54 -5.32 25.18
C SER A 23 0.51 -4.32 25.74
N ARG A 24 0.01 -3.43 24.88
CA ARG A 24 -1.01 -2.43 25.21
C ARG A 24 -2.43 -3.01 25.25
N ILE A 25 -2.68 -4.13 24.57
CA ILE A 25 -4.02 -4.66 24.29
C ILE A 25 -4.36 -5.86 25.17
N THR A 26 -3.35 -6.66 25.53
CA THR A 26 -3.53 -7.91 26.31
C THR A 26 -2.64 -7.95 27.56
N ARG A 27 -3.08 -8.66 28.58
CA ARG A 27 -2.32 -9.05 29.78
C ARG A 27 -1.48 -10.31 29.54
N THR A 28 -1.70 -11.06 28.45
CA THR A 28 -0.89 -12.24 28.16
C THR A 28 0.58 -11.87 27.97
N PRO A 29 1.51 -12.62 28.56
CA PRO A 29 2.92 -12.32 28.43
C PRO A 29 3.38 -12.44 26.98
N VAL A 30 4.15 -11.45 26.52
CA VAL A 30 4.59 -11.32 25.12
C VAL A 30 5.41 -12.53 24.65
N TRP A 31 6.22 -13.12 25.53
CA TRP A 31 7.04 -14.29 25.20
C TRP A 31 6.19 -15.52 24.82
N LEU A 32 5.01 -15.66 25.42
CA LEU A 32 4.09 -16.77 25.13
C LEU A 32 3.45 -16.61 23.76
N LEU A 33 2.96 -15.39 23.45
CA LEU A 33 2.42 -15.08 22.12
C LEU A 33 3.48 -15.23 21.02
N TRP A 34 4.70 -14.80 21.31
CA TRP A 34 5.84 -14.98 20.41
C TRP A 34 6.15 -16.45 20.14
N LEU A 35 6.17 -17.29 21.19
CA LEU A 35 6.43 -18.72 21.05
C LEU A 35 5.38 -19.40 20.16
N VAL A 36 4.10 -19.05 20.33
CA VAL A 36 3.02 -19.58 19.49
C VAL A 36 3.18 -19.20 18.02
N ILE A 37 3.57 -17.96 17.72
CA ILE A 37 3.79 -17.54 16.33
C ILE A 37 5.06 -18.16 15.73
N MET A 38 6.11 -18.35 16.55
CA MET A 38 7.37 -18.97 16.10
C MET A 38 7.32 -20.49 16.02
N ALA A 39 6.32 -21.15 16.62
CA ALA A 39 6.22 -22.61 16.68
C ALA A 39 6.30 -23.30 15.30
N PRO A 40 5.59 -22.87 14.24
CA PRO A 40 5.73 -23.48 12.91
C PRO A 40 7.17 -23.42 12.37
N ALA A 41 7.84 -22.27 12.54
CA ALA A 41 9.21 -22.07 12.08
C ALA A 41 10.22 -22.91 12.88
N LEU A 42 10.02 -23.03 14.20
CA LEU A 42 10.87 -23.85 15.08
C LEU A 42 10.69 -25.35 14.81
N ILE A 43 9.46 -25.81 14.62
CA ILE A 43 9.13 -27.20 14.30
C ILE A 43 9.75 -27.58 12.95
N TRP A 44 9.54 -26.75 11.93
CA TRP A 44 10.10 -27.00 10.60
C TRP A 44 11.64 -26.90 10.61
N GLY A 45 12.19 -25.90 11.29
CA GLY A 45 13.63 -25.75 11.44
C GLY A 45 14.29 -26.94 12.13
N SER A 46 13.67 -27.46 13.20
CA SER A 46 14.14 -28.64 13.92
C SER A 46 14.12 -29.89 13.03
N TRP A 47 13.07 -30.05 12.22
CA TRP A 47 13.00 -31.15 11.25
C TRP A 47 14.15 -31.13 10.25
N ILE A 48 14.45 -29.95 9.69
CA ILE A 48 15.54 -29.75 8.73
C ILE A 48 16.91 -30.05 9.36
N LEU A 49 17.11 -29.64 10.63
CA LEU A 49 18.35 -29.89 11.38
C LEU A 49 18.59 -31.39 11.63
N ILE A 50 17.54 -32.14 11.96
CA ILE A 50 17.65 -33.57 12.29
C ILE A 50 17.82 -34.41 11.03
N HIS A 51 17.08 -34.11 9.95
CA HIS A 51 17.03 -34.95 8.74
C HIS A 51 17.88 -34.40 7.56
N GLY A 52 18.66 -33.35 7.79
CA GLY A 52 19.61 -32.80 6.83
C GLY A 52 18.98 -32.30 5.52
N GLY A 53 17.68 -31.95 5.53
CA GLY A 53 16.95 -31.44 4.36
C GLY A 53 16.71 -32.45 3.23
N ARG A 54 17.06 -33.74 3.40
CA ARG A 54 16.91 -34.77 2.36
C ARG A 54 15.55 -35.46 2.35
N THR A 55 14.81 -35.40 3.46
CA THR A 55 13.46 -35.96 3.59
C THR A 55 12.43 -34.85 3.79
N ALA A 56 11.43 -34.78 2.92
CA ALA A 56 10.30 -33.87 3.09
C ALA A 56 9.62 -34.11 4.44
N ALA A 57 9.29 -33.04 5.16
CA ALA A 57 8.54 -33.14 6.39
C ALA A 57 7.16 -33.74 6.11
N PRO A 58 6.65 -34.65 6.96
CA PRO A 58 5.32 -35.21 6.80
C PRO A 58 4.28 -34.07 6.75
N PRO A 59 3.29 -34.11 5.85
CA PRO A 59 2.33 -33.02 5.65
C PRO A 59 1.58 -32.61 6.92
N ALA A 60 1.34 -33.55 7.83
CA ALA A 60 0.74 -33.25 9.12
C ALA A 60 1.60 -32.29 9.95
N LEU A 61 2.92 -32.45 9.91
CA LEU A 61 3.87 -31.67 10.72
C LEU A 61 4.08 -30.26 10.16
N THR A 62 3.80 -30.06 8.87
CA THR A 62 3.78 -28.74 8.23
C THR A 62 2.42 -28.07 8.39
N ILE A 63 1.31 -28.74 8.10
CA ILE A 63 -0.03 -28.13 8.05
C ILE A 63 -0.59 -27.86 9.45
N VAL A 64 -0.44 -28.79 10.39
CA VAL A 64 -1.08 -28.69 11.71
C VAL A 64 -0.64 -27.42 12.49
N PRO A 65 0.66 -27.05 12.55
CA PRO A 65 1.06 -25.81 13.20
C PRO A 65 0.48 -24.55 12.54
N PHE A 66 0.34 -24.51 11.21
CA PHE A 66 -0.24 -23.35 10.51
C PHE A 66 -1.74 -23.18 10.76
N VAL A 67 -2.45 -24.23 11.17
CA VAL A 67 -3.88 -24.16 11.54
C VAL A 67 -4.07 -23.89 13.03
N ILE A 68 -3.32 -24.60 13.88
CA ILE A 68 -3.50 -24.53 15.35
C ILE A 68 -2.90 -23.26 15.95
N CYS A 69 -1.73 -22.81 15.48
CA CYS A 69 -1.05 -21.67 16.10
C CYS A 69 -1.81 -20.34 15.95
N PRO A 70 -2.43 -20.00 14.79
CA PRO A 70 -3.28 -18.81 14.70
C PRO A 70 -4.49 -18.86 15.62
N PHE A 71 -5.10 -20.04 15.78
CA PHE A 71 -6.23 -20.23 16.69
C PHE A 71 -5.83 -20.04 18.16
N LEU A 72 -4.73 -20.67 18.59
CA LEU A 72 -4.18 -20.50 19.94
C LEU A 72 -3.77 -19.06 20.21
N TYR A 73 -3.14 -18.40 19.23
CA TYR A 73 -2.77 -16.99 19.34
C TYR A 73 -4.00 -16.10 19.55
N TRP A 74 -5.05 -16.30 18.74
CA TRP A 74 -6.30 -15.57 18.88
C TRP A 74 -6.96 -15.80 20.25
N LEU A 75 -7.03 -17.07 20.69
CA LEU A 75 -7.58 -17.45 21.98
C LEU A 75 -6.82 -16.79 23.15
N LEU A 76 -5.48 -16.83 23.14
CA LEU A 76 -4.65 -16.20 24.16
C LEU A 76 -4.88 -14.68 24.21
N VAL A 77 -4.96 -14.02 23.06
CA VAL A 77 -5.24 -12.57 23.00
C VAL A 77 -6.64 -12.24 23.51
N GLN A 78 -7.64 -13.07 23.23
CA GLN A 78 -9.00 -12.88 23.76
C GLN A 78 -9.07 -13.07 25.27
N LEU A 79 -8.47 -14.15 25.78
CA LEU A 79 -8.43 -14.46 27.22
C LEU A 79 -7.69 -13.39 28.02
N GLY A 80 -6.66 -12.77 27.45
CA GLY A 80 -5.91 -11.71 28.12
C GLY A 80 -6.36 -10.30 27.81
N ARG A 81 -7.43 -10.09 27.03
CA ARG A 81 -7.84 -8.76 26.58
C ARG A 81 -8.09 -7.85 27.79
N LYS A 82 -7.42 -6.70 27.82
CA LYS A 82 -7.69 -5.68 28.84
C LYS A 82 -9.04 -5.05 28.49
N GLU A 83 -10.04 -5.23 29.35
CA GLU A 83 -11.25 -4.41 29.30
C GLU A 83 -10.84 -2.95 29.52
N ILE A 84 -11.15 -2.09 28.56
CA ILE A 84 -11.00 -0.65 28.72
C ILE A 84 -12.30 -0.18 29.36
N THR A 85 -12.36 -0.21 30.69
CA THR A 85 -13.49 0.34 31.44
C THR A 85 -13.42 1.88 31.37
N PRO A 86 -14.52 2.59 31.04
CA PRO A 86 -14.55 4.04 30.94
C PRO A 86 -14.14 4.77 32.24
N GLU A 87 -14.24 4.11 33.40
CA GLU A 87 -13.90 4.69 34.71
C GLU A 87 -12.42 5.07 34.88
N THR A 88 -11.52 4.50 34.07
CA THR A 88 -10.09 4.86 34.14
C THR A 88 -9.78 6.21 33.47
N ALA A 89 -10.76 6.83 32.81
CA ALA A 89 -10.65 8.20 32.32
C ALA A 89 -11.02 9.26 33.37
N GLU A 90 -11.77 8.89 34.42
CA GLU A 90 -12.21 9.82 35.48
C GLU A 90 -11.31 9.79 36.74
N ALA A 91 -10.53 8.72 36.95
CA ALA A 91 -9.62 8.63 38.09
C ALA A 91 -8.33 9.48 37.95
N ASN A 92 -8.01 9.96 36.75
CA ASN A 92 -6.88 10.88 36.51
C ASN A 92 -7.31 12.36 36.44
N SER A 93 -8.60 12.67 36.59
CA SER A 93 -9.13 14.05 36.58
C SER A 93 -9.62 14.54 37.95
N THR A 94 -9.57 13.71 39.01
CA THR A 94 -10.00 14.08 40.38
C THR A 94 -8.87 14.28 41.39
N ALA A 95 -7.60 14.25 40.97
CA ALA A 95 -6.47 14.52 41.86
C ALA A 95 -6.00 15.99 41.90
N ASN A 96 -6.56 16.88 41.09
CA ASN A 96 -6.20 18.32 41.09
C ASN A 96 -7.45 19.20 41.16
N SER A 97 -8.16 19.18 42.29
CA SER A 97 -9.13 20.22 42.66
C SER A 97 -8.79 20.84 44.00
N THR A 98 -7.66 21.54 44.03
CA THR A 98 -7.46 22.70 44.91
C THR A 98 -6.56 23.68 44.18
N ASN A 99 -7.17 24.54 43.37
CA ASN A 99 -6.91 25.98 43.31
C ASN A 99 -7.83 26.60 42.26
N ALA A 100 -8.60 27.57 42.74
CA ALA A 100 -9.58 28.31 41.97
C ALA A 100 -8.93 29.39 41.09
N ALA A 101 -9.73 29.83 40.12
CA ALA A 101 -9.65 31.04 39.30
C ALA A 101 -8.88 30.95 37.96
N ASP A 102 -9.56 31.45 36.93
CA ASP A 102 -9.25 31.50 35.50
C ASP A 102 -9.24 30.19 34.71
N SER A 103 -10.34 29.94 34.01
CA SER A 103 -10.40 29.04 32.87
C SER A 103 -11.16 29.73 31.72
N PRO A 104 -10.59 29.80 30.50
CA PRO A 104 -11.30 30.24 29.29
C PRO A 104 -12.48 29.30 28.98
N PRO A 105 -13.43 29.70 28.11
CA PRO A 105 -14.65 28.94 27.87
C PRO A 105 -14.37 27.53 27.30
N PRO A 106 -15.29 26.56 27.52
CA PRO A 106 -15.05 25.14 27.34
C PRO A 106 -14.80 24.75 25.88
N LYS A 107 -13.81 23.86 25.72
CA LYS A 107 -13.22 23.32 24.49
C LYS A 107 -14.28 22.66 23.59
N THR A 108 -14.41 23.10 22.34
CA THR A 108 -15.31 22.47 21.37
C THR A 108 -14.66 21.20 20.80
N PRO A 109 -15.18 19.98 21.04
CA PRO A 109 -14.72 18.79 20.35
C PRO A 109 -14.97 18.92 18.83
N LEU A 110 -14.24 18.15 18.00
CA LEU A 110 -14.54 17.96 16.58
C LEU A 110 -15.98 17.42 16.47
N ARG A 111 -16.94 18.34 16.34
CA ARG A 111 -18.36 18.07 16.29
C ARG A 111 -18.90 18.36 14.89
N PRO A 112 -19.87 17.58 14.40
CA PRO A 112 -20.65 17.97 13.21
C PRO A 112 -21.25 19.36 13.39
N ILE A 113 -21.55 20.03 12.26
CA ILE A 113 -22.27 21.31 12.24
C ILE A 113 -23.52 21.17 13.10
N ASN A 114 -23.66 22.06 14.09
CA ASN A 114 -24.84 22.07 14.95
C ASN A 114 -26.00 22.84 14.28
N GLN A 115 -27.20 22.73 14.83
CA GLN A 115 -28.39 23.39 14.29
C GLN A 115 -28.27 24.93 14.30
N ALA A 116 -27.40 25.50 15.14
CA ALA A 116 -27.13 26.95 15.17
C ALA A 116 -26.19 27.42 14.04
N GLU A 117 -25.29 26.56 13.58
CA GLU A 117 -24.38 26.78 12.44
C GLU A 117 -25.07 26.45 11.10
N GLU A 118 -26.32 25.94 11.11
CA GLU A 118 -27.09 25.58 9.91
C GLU A 118 -27.35 26.78 9.00
N ALA A 119 -27.68 27.95 9.57
CA ALA A 119 -27.95 29.16 8.77
C ALA A 119 -26.70 29.58 7.97
N SER A 120 -25.55 29.64 8.65
CA SER A 120 -24.26 29.92 8.00
C SER A 120 -23.89 28.87 6.96
N LEU A 121 -24.28 27.62 7.20
CA LEU A 121 -24.08 26.56 6.22
C LEU A 121 -24.95 26.78 4.98
N ARG A 122 -26.22 27.15 5.14
CA ARG A 122 -27.14 27.44 4.02
C ARG A 122 -26.63 28.62 3.18
N ASP A 123 -26.07 29.64 3.82
CA ASP A 123 -25.47 30.79 3.14
C ASP A 123 -24.27 30.40 2.25
N CYS A 124 -23.59 29.29 2.55
CA CYS A 124 -22.51 28.77 1.72
C CYS A 124 -23.00 28.18 0.38
N PHE A 125 -24.31 27.96 0.20
CA PHE A 125 -24.92 27.40 -1.01
C PHE A 125 -25.84 28.40 -1.72
N PRO A 126 -25.29 29.29 -2.59
CA PRO A 126 -26.09 30.23 -3.36
C PRO A 126 -27.04 29.52 -4.33
N TRP A 127 -28.26 30.04 -4.45
CA TRP A 127 -29.31 29.47 -5.31
C TRP A 127 -28.89 29.37 -6.79
N SER A 128 -28.07 30.31 -7.27
CA SER A 128 -27.54 30.33 -8.64
C SER A 128 -26.54 29.21 -8.94
N ILE A 129 -25.94 28.62 -7.90
CA ILE A 129 -24.90 27.59 -8.01
C ILE A 129 -25.49 26.22 -7.68
N TYR A 130 -26.07 26.10 -6.49
CA TYR A 130 -26.65 24.87 -5.99
C TYR A 130 -27.86 25.20 -5.12
N CYS A 131 -29.04 24.83 -5.63
CA CYS A 131 -30.30 25.03 -4.93
C CYS A 131 -30.44 23.95 -3.85
N LEU A 132 -29.98 24.26 -2.63
CA LEU A 132 -30.05 23.39 -1.47
C LEU A 132 -31.53 23.13 -1.09
N ARG A 133 -31.93 21.87 -1.00
CA ARG A 133 -33.29 21.45 -0.66
C ARG A 133 -33.37 20.85 0.74
N ASP A 134 -32.42 20.00 1.08
CA ASP A 134 -32.46 19.19 2.29
C ASP A 134 -31.06 19.03 2.89
N LEU A 135 -31.00 18.97 4.22
CA LEU A 135 -29.78 18.82 5.01
C LEU A 135 -29.97 17.59 5.92
N GLU A 136 -29.27 16.50 5.59
CA GLU A 136 -29.30 15.28 6.39
C GLU A 136 -28.07 15.24 7.30
N PHE A 137 -28.29 15.38 8.61
CA PHE A 137 -27.24 15.32 9.62
C PHE A 137 -26.91 13.86 9.96
N ARG A 138 -25.66 13.47 9.74
CA ARG A 138 -25.11 12.15 10.10
C ARG A 138 -24.03 12.31 11.17
N PRO A 139 -23.70 11.26 11.95
CA PRO A 139 -22.78 11.37 13.09
C PRO A 139 -21.39 11.93 12.75
N GLN A 140 -20.95 11.81 11.49
CA GLN A 140 -19.62 12.24 11.04
C GLN A 140 -19.67 13.18 9.82
N ALA A 141 -20.85 13.48 9.28
CA ALA A 141 -20.98 14.30 8.08
C ALA A 141 -22.35 14.97 7.99
N VAL A 142 -22.42 16.10 7.28
CA VAL A 142 -23.69 16.71 6.86
C VAL A 142 -23.85 16.53 5.36
N ILE A 143 -24.94 15.89 4.95
CA ILE A 143 -25.25 15.66 3.55
C ILE A 143 -26.19 16.77 3.07
N CYS A 144 -25.66 17.62 2.21
CA CYS A 144 -26.36 18.71 1.56
C CYS A 144 -26.94 18.24 0.22
N ARG A 145 -28.25 17.97 0.19
CA ARG A 145 -28.97 17.56 -1.02
C ARG A 145 -29.67 18.75 -1.68
N GLY A 146 -29.75 18.72 -3.00
CA GLY A 146 -30.24 19.85 -3.76
C GLY A 146 -30.09 19.64 -5.27
N GLN A 147 -30.32 20.72 -6.00
CA GLN A 147 -30.25 20.71 -7.46
C GLN A 147 -29.11 21.61 -7.94
N LEU A 148 -28.22 21.01 -8.72
CA LEU A 148 -27.13 21.72 -9.37
C LEU A 148 -27.68 22.65 -10.46
N ARG A 149 -27.25 23.92 -10.47
CA ARG A 149 -27.71 24.94 -11.42
C ARG A 149 -26.61 25.43 -12.38
N THR A 150 -25.35 25.09 -12.09
CA THR A 150 -24.18 25.44 -12.89
C THR A 150 -23.32 24.21 -13.20
N ASN A 151 -22.19 24.40 -13.87
CA ASN A 151 -21.23 23.34 -14.12
C ASN A 151 -20.75 22.73 -12.77
N PRO A 152 -20.71 21.38 -12.64
CA PRO A 152 -20.24 20.70 -11.44
C PRO A 152 -18.89 21.18 -10.89
N GLU A 153 -17.91 21.46 -11.76
CA GLU A 153 -16.57 21.91 -11.35
C GLU A 153 -16.63 23.33 -10.74
N ALA A 154 -17.34 24.24 -11.40
CA ALA A 154 -17.53 25.61 -10.92
C ALA A 154 -18.33 25.64 -9.61
N ALA A 155 -19.35 24.79 -9.48
CA ALA A 155 -20.13 24.66 -8.26
C ALA A 155 -19.29 24.14 -7.09
N TYR A 156 -18.48 23.11 -7.32
CA TYR A 156 -17.61 22.54 -6.30
C TYR A 156 -16.60 23.57 -5.78
N GLU A 157 -15.90 24.27 -6.69
CA GLU A 157 -14.92 25.28 -6.31
C GLU A 157 -15.54 26.46 -5.53
N ALA A 158 -16.71 26.94 -5.97
CA ALA A 158 -17.40 28.02 -5.30
C ALA A 158 -17.88 27.63 -3.89
N ILE A 159 -18.53 26.47 -3.76
CA ILE A 159 -19.03 25.97 -2.47
C ILE A 159 -17.87 25.65 -1.52
N ARG A 160 -16.80 25.02 -2.01
CA ARG A 160 -15.60 24.76 -1.20
C ARG A 160 -15.04 26.06 -0.64
N LYS A 161 -14.90 27.10 -1.48
CA LYS A 161 -14.39 28.41 -1.07
C LYS A 161 -15.31 29.08 -0.03
N ASN A 162 -16.63 29.01 -0.21
CA ASN A 162 -17.58 29.59 0.74
C ASN A 162 -17.51 28.90 2.11
N VAL A 163 -17.45 27.57 2.13
CA VAL A 163 -17.33 26.77 3.36
C VAL A 163 -15.99 27.05 4.05
N GLU A 164 -14.89 27.13 3.29
CA GLU A 164 -13.56 27.46 3.83
C GLU A 164 -13.52 28.89 4.40
N GLN A 165 -14.24 29.85 3.81
CA GLN A 165 -14.35 31.21 4.33
C GLN A 165 -15.16 31.29 5.64
N HIS A 166 -16.26 30.55 5.75
CA HIS A 166 -17.12 30.59 6.94
C HIS A 166 -16.63 29.72 8.09
N PHE A 167 -16.11 28.53 7.78
CA PHE A 167 -15.78 27.51 8.78
C PHE A 167 -14.28 27.20 8.88
N GLY A 168 -13.44 27.83 8.04
CA GLY A 168 -12.01 27.56 7.99
C GLY A 168 -11.70 26.12 7.54
N ASP A 169 -10.59 25.57 8.03
CA ASP A 169 -10.15 24.20 7.73
C ASP A 169 -10.90 23.14 8.56
N ARG A 170 -11.99 23.51 9.26
CA ARG A 170 -12.75 22.58 10.14
C ARG A 170 -13.46 21.49 9.37
N PHE A 171 -13.83 21.74 8.11
CA PHE A 171 -14.61 20.82 7.31
C PHE A 171 -14.01 20.59 5.92
N LEU A 172 -14.12 19.35 5.45
CA LEU A 172 -13.79 18.93 4.09
C LEU A 172 -15.08 18.81 3.30
N VAL A 173 -15.15 19.52 2.18
CA VAL A 173 -16.28 19.46 1.24
C VAL A 173 -15.98 18.38 0.20
N VAL A 174 -16.92 17.45 0.05
CA VAL A 174 -16.85 16.36 -0.93
C VAL A 174 -18.06 16.44 -1.84
N PHE A 175 -17.87 16.38 -3.15
CA PHE A 175 -18.97 16.38 -4.13
C PHE A 175 -19.15 15.01 -4.77
N GLN A 176 -20.35 14.44 -4.63
CA GLN A 176 -20.68 13.10 -5.09
C GLN A 176 -22.04 13.03 -5.78
N ILE A 177 -22.29 11.91 -6.44
CA ILE A 177 -23.57 11.59 -7.09
C ILE A 177 -24.10 10.34 -6.38
N SER A 178 -25.36 10.39 -5.95
CA SER A 178 -26.10 9.29 -5.35
C SER A 178 -26.30 8.14 -6.36
N PHE A 179 -26.61 6.94 -5.87
CA PHE A 179 -27.06 5.82 -6.73
C PHE A 179 -28.30 6.16 -7.55
N SER A 180 -29.13 7.09 -7.07
CA SER A 180 -30.29 7.63 -7.79
C SER A 180 -29.94 8.69 -8.85
N GLY A 181 -28.65 8.93 -9.11
CA GLY A 181 -28.18 9.91 -10.10
C GLY A 181 -28.21 11.37 -9.64
N GLN A 182 -28.61 11.65 -8.40
CA GLN A 182 -28.70 13.03 -7.89
C GLN A 182 -27.39 13.52 -7.27
N PRO A 183 -26.89 14.72 -7.64
CA PRO A 183 -25.67 15.29 -7.07
C PRO A 183 -25.91 15.81 -5.64
N PHE A 184 -24.99 15.53 -4.73
CA PHE A 184 -25.01 16.02 -3.35
C PHE A 184 -23.62 16.44 -2.89
N PHE A 185 -23.58 17.36 -1.93
CA PHE A 185 -22.37 17.74 -1.21
C PHE A 185 -22.36 17.07 0.15
N ALA A 186 -21.23 16.52 0.55
CA ALA A 186 -21.02 15.99 1.89
C ALA A 186 -19.95 16.83 2.59
N ILE A 187 -20.27 17.31 3.77
CA ILE A 187 -19.38 18.12 4.61
C ILE A 187 -18.96 17.26 5.77
N VAL A 188 -17.67 16.91 5.79
CA VAL A 188 -17.09 15.97 6.76
C VAL A 188 -16.17 16.74 7.68
N ALA A 189 -16.19 16.45 8.98
CA ALA A 189 -15.23 17.06 9.91
C ALA A 189 -13.79 16.73 9.46
N ASN A 190 -12.92 17.73 9.42
CA ASN A 190 -11.53 17.53 9.03
C ASN A 190 -10.77 16.87 10.20
N PRO A 191 -10.36 15.59 10.09
CA PRO A 191 -9.62 14.92 11.16
C PRO A 191 -8.23 15.50 11.37
N SER A 192 -7.72 16.27 10.40
CA SER A 192 -6.42 16.95 10.45
C SER A 192 -6.52 18.43 10.84
N HIS A 193 -7.67 18.88 11.34
CA HIS A 193 -7.87 20.26 11.76
C HIS A 193 -6.78 20.68 12.76
N LYS A 194 -5.94 21.64 12.37
CA LYS A 194 -4.91 22.20 13.24
C LYS A 194 -5.57 23.07 14.30
N THR A 195 -5.76 22.52 15.49
CA THR A 195 -6.18 23.31 16.65
C THR A 195 -4.92 23.76 17.38
N ALA A 196 -4.87 25.03 17.83
CA ALA A 196 -3.69 25.62 18.47
C ALA A 196 -3.20 24.85 19.72
N GLU A 197 -4.08 24.11 20.41
CA GLU A 197 -3.76 23.37 21.64
C GLU A 197 -3.37 21.90 21.42
N ASN A 198 -3.68 21.31 20.26
CA ASN A 198 -3.29 19.95 19.91
C ASN A 198 -2.82 19.96 18.46
N PRO A 199 -1.54 20.30 18.19
CA PRO A 199 -0.98 20.06 16.87
C PRO A 199 -1.10 18.55 16.64
N VAL A 200 -2.07 18.12 15.83
CA VAL A 200 -2.06 16.77 15.26
C VAL A 200 -0.66 16.61 14.72
N LYS A 201 0.16 15.72 15.31
CA LYS A 201 1.52 15.43 14.85
C LYS A 201 1.36 15.13 13.38
N THR A 202 1.66 16.13 12.55
CA THR A 202 1.50 16.01 11.11
C THR A 202 2.68 15.14 10.75
N GLU A 203 2.47 13.81 10.74
CA GLU A 203 3.51 12.89 10.34
C GLU A 203 4.05 13.39 9.00
N SER A 204 5.35 13.67 8.94
CA SER A 204 5.96 14.16 7.71
C SER A 204 5.58 13.21 6.57
N LEU A 205 4.82 13.71 5.61
CA LEU A 205 4.40 12.95 4.42
C LEU A 205 5.61 12.53 3.59
N HIS A 206 6.67 13.33 3.66
CA HIS A 206 7.94 13.09 3.00
C HIS A 206 8.93 12.56 4.06
N ARG A 207 9.07 11.24 4.13
CA ARG A 207 10.17 10.58 4.85
C ARG A 207 11.20 10.12 3.81
N PRO A 208 12.01 11.04 3.23
CA PRO A 208 12.89 10.71 2.12
C PRO A 208 13.92 9.65 2.48
N PHE A 209 14.42 9.67 3.72
CA PHE A 209 15.34 8.65 4.22
C PHE A 209 14.70 7.25 4.23
N LEU A 210 13.45 7.13 4.68
CA LEU A 210 12.74 5.85 4.68
C LEU A 210 12.47 5.38 3.25
N ALA A 211 12.01 6.27 2.37
CA ALA A 211 11.78 5.95 0.96
C ALA A 211 13.08 5.47 0.27
N LEU A 212 14.18 6.18 0.51
CA LEU A 212 15.49 5.81 -0.03
C LEU A 212 15.98 4.48 0.54
N ALA A 213 15.86 4.25 1.85
CA ALA A 213 16.24 2.99 2.46
C ALA A 213 15.43 1.82 1.87
N LEU A 214 14.10 1.96 1.75
CA LEU A 214 13.25 0.96 1.13
C LEU A 214 13.61 0.71 -0.34
N LEU A 215 13.90 1.76 -1.11
CA LEU A 215 14.36 1.65 -2.49
C LEU A 215 15.68 0.88 -2.58
N LEU A 216 16.67 1.18 -1.74
CA LEU A 216 17.96 0.50 -1.74
C LEU A 216 17.84 -0.97 -1.34
N VAL A 217 17.03 -1.29 -0.32
CA VAL A 217 16.77 -2.68 0.08
C VAL A 217 16.03 -3.41 -1.06
N THR A 218 15.09 -2.76 -1.73
CA THR A 218 14.37 -3.34 -2.87
C THR A 218 15.31 -3.57 -4.05
N LEU A 219 16.19 -2.62 -4.35
CA LEU A 219 17.21 -2.78 -5.38
C LEU A 219 18.07 -4.02 -5.08
N PHE A 220 18.48 -4.21 -3.84
CA PHE A 220 19.24 -5.40 -3.45
C PHE A 220 18.44 -6.69 -3.61
N THR A 221 17.20 -6.78 -3.09
CA THR A 221 16.38 -7.99 -3.19
C THR A 221 16.01 -8.32 -4.64
N THR A 222 15.67 -7.31 -5.44
CA THR A 222 15.37 -7.50 -6.86
C THR A 222 16.61 -7.86 -7.67
N THR A 223 17.80 -7.33 -7.33
CA THR A 223 19.06 -7.75 -7.98
C THR A 223 19.38 -9.21 -7.66
N PHE A 224 19.16 -9.64 -6.41
CA PHE A 224 19.33 -11.03 -6.01
C PHE A 224 18.42 -11.97 -6.81
N VAL A 225 17.13 -11.66 -6.90
CA VAL A 225 16.18 -12.44 -7.73
C VAL A 225 16.54 -12.38 -9.21
N GLY A 226 16.91 -11.21 -9.72
CA GLY A 226 17.35 -11.03 -11.11
C GLY A 226 18.55 -11.88 -11.48
N SER A 227 19.48 -12.10 -10.54
CA SER A 227 20.62 -12.99 -10.79
C SER A 227 20.17 -14.45 -10.94
N GLN A 228 19.15 -14.89 -10.19
CA GLN A 228 18.58 -16.22 -10.31
C GLN A 228 17.83 -16.41 -11.63
N ILE A 229 17.10 -15.38 -12.08
CA ILE A 229 16.46 -15.35 -13.41
C ILE A 229 17.50 -15.49 -14.52
N ASN A 230 18.70 -14.93 -14.33
CA ASN A 230 19.83 -15.09 -15.24
C ASN A 230 20.60 -16.42 -15.07
N GLY A 231 20.03 -17.41 -14.37
CA GLY A 231 20.61 -18.73 -14.15
C GLY A 231 21.73 -18.79 -13.10
N VAL A 232 22.01 -17.71 -12.37
CA VAL A 232 23.05 -17.70 -11.32
C VAL A 232 22.56 -18.48 -10.10
N THR A 233 23.21 -19.62 -9.84
CA THR A 233 22.90 -20.45 -8.66
C THR A 233 23.52 -19.86 -7.39
N GLU A 234 22.90 -20.11 -6.23
CA GLU A 234 23.40 -19.65 -4.92
C GLU A 234 24.85 -20.05 -4.63
N LYS A 235 25.28 -21.25 -5.09
CA LYS A 235 26.67 -21.71 -4.98
C LYS A 235 27.67 -20.79 -5.70
N VAL A 236 27.29 -20.27 -6.87
CA VAL A 236 28.12 -19.35 -7.65
C VAL A 236 28.18 -17.99 -6.97
N LEU A 237 27.08 -17.56 -6.36
CA LEU A 237 27.06 -16.30 -5.62
C LEU A 237 27.92 -16.34 -4.35
N GLN A 238 27.99 -17.50 -3.69
CA GLN A 238 28.86 -17.71 -2.53
C GLN A 238 30.34 -17.69 -2.90
N SER A 239 30.72 -18.24 -4.06
CA SER A 239 32.12 -18.26 -4.52
C SER A 239 32.53 -16.97 -5.21
N ASN A 240 31.61 -16.31 -5.90
CA ASN A 240 31.84 -15.06 -6.61
C ASN A 240 30.69 -14.06 -6.40
N PRO A 241 30.78 -13.20 -5.36
CA PRO A 241 29.77 -12.18 -5.09
C PRO A 241 29.55 -11.19 -6.24
N ARG A 242 30.51 -11.04 -7.17
CA ARG A 242 30.35 -10.17 -8.35
C ARG A 242 29.31 -10.69 -9.33
N ALA A 243 28.95 -11.98 -9.27
CA ALA A 243 27.88 -12.54 -10.09
C ALA A 243 26.51 -11.86 -9.84
N LEU A 244 26.33 -11.20 -8.68
CA LEU A 244 25.13 -10.42 -8.38
C LEU A 244 24.86 -9.31 -9.41
N ILE A 245 25.91 -8.75 -10.02
CA ILE A 245 25.83 -7.70 -11.04
C ILE A 245 24.99 -8.16 -12.25
N GLN A 246 24.95 -9.47 -12.54
CA GLN A 246 24.15 -10.01 -13.62
C GLN A 246 22.64 -9.85 -13.41
N GLY A 247 22.19 -9.62 -12.18
CA GLY A 247 20.79 -9.32 -11.87
C GLY A 247 20.40 -7.84 -11.98
N LEU A 248 21.37 -6.93 -12.15
CA LEU A 248 21.10 -5.49 -12.23
C LEU A 248 20.19 -5.08 -13.39
N PRO A 249 20.32 -5.63 -14.61
CA PRO A 249 19.43 -5.26 -15.71
C PRO A 249 17.96 -5.48 -15.36
N TYR A 250 17.61 -6.62 -14.77
CA TYR A 250 16.27 -6.90 -14.28
C TYR A 250 15.84 -5.90 -13.20
N ALA A 251 16.67 -5.70 -12.18
CA ALA A 251 16.33 -4.86 -11.03
C ALA A 251 16.12 -3.40 -11.41
N ILE A 252 17.01 -2.84 -12.23
CA ILE A 252 16.91 -1.47 -12.71
C ILE A 252 15.65 -1.30 -13.56
N SER A 253 15.40 -2.21 -14.49
CA SER A 253 14.21 -2.15 -15.34
C SER A 253 12.91 -2.25 -14.54
N LEU A 254 12.80 -3.22 -13.63
CA LEU A 254 11.58 -3.40 -12.84
C LEU A 254 11.33 -2.22 -11.88
N ILE A 255 12.38 -1.73 -11.21
CA ILE A 255 12.27 -0.57 -10.31
C ILE A 255 11.96 0.70 -11.09
N ALA A 256 12.50 0.86 -12.30
CA ALA A 256 12.16 1.99 -13.16
C ALA A 256 10.68 1.98 -13.54
N ILE A 257 10.14 0.82 -13.96
CA ILE A 257 8.72 0.67 -14.31
C ILE A 257 7.83 1.00 -13.11
N LEU A 258 8.06 0.34 -11.96
CA LEU A 258 7.27 0.55 -10.74
C LEU A 258 7.42 1.99 -10.20
N GLY A 259 8.64 2.52 -10.23
CA GLY A 259 8.94 3.86 -9.78
C GLY A 259 8.24 4.92 -10.62
N ILE A 260 8.21 4.75 -11.94
CA ILE A 260 7.53 5.67 -12.85
C ILE A 260 6.01 5.52 -12.75
N HIS A 261 5.50 4.29 -12.57
CA HIS A 261 4.10 4.02 -12.29
C HIS A 261 3.62 4.78 -11.04
N GLU A 262 4.29 4.59 -9.90
CA GLU A 262 3.92 5.30 -8.66
C GLU A 262 4.20 6.81 -8.73
N SER A 263 5.22 7.22 -9.49
CA SER A 263 5.47 8.64 -9.74
C SER A 263 4.33 9.28 -10.54
N GLY A 264 3.73 8.54 -11.49
CA GLY A 264 2.54 8.97 -12.22
C GLY A 264 1.36 9.25 -11.29
N HIS A 265 1.07 8.32 -10.38
CA HIS A 265 0.08 8.54 -9.32
C HIS A 265 0.43 9.75 -8.45
N TYR A 266 1.68 9.89 -8.03
CA TYR A 266 2.15 10.99 -7.19
C TYR A 266 2.03 12.37 -7.87
N LEU A 267 2.43 12.47 -9.14
CA LEU A 267 2.37 13.69 -9.95
C LEU A 267 0.91 14.13 -10.16
N ALA A 268 0.03 13.19 -10.52
CA ALA A 268 -1.40 13.47 -10.69
C ALA A 268 -2.06 13.89 -9.36
N ALA A 269 -1.70 13.22 -8.25
CA ALA A 269 -2.21 13.60 -6.93
C ALA A 269 -1.73 15.00 -6.53
N LYS A 270 -0.47 15.33 -6.79
CA LYS A 270 0.11 16.66 -6.55
C LYS A 270 -0.59 17.74 -7.38
N PHE A 271 -0.88 17.47 -8.65
CA PHE A 271 -1.63 18.38 -9.53
C PHE A 271 -3.02 18.70 -8.95
N HIS A 272 -3.72 17.69 -8.43
CA HIS A 272 -5.02 17.83 -7.77
C HIS A 272 -4.94 18.27 -6.30
N LYS A 273 -3.77 18.68 -5.81
CA LYS A 273 -3.52 19.11 -4.41
C LYS A 273 -3.91 18.07 -3.35
N ILE A 274 -3.87 16.79 -3.72
CA ILE A 274 -4.10 15.66 -2.83
C ILE A 274 -2.80 15.38 -2.07
N LYS A 275 -2.87 15.31 -0.74
CA LYS A 275 -1.71 15.00 0.11
C LYS A 275 -1.37 13.52 -0.02
N THR A 276 -0.17 13.21 -0.49
CA THR A 276 0.33 11.84 -0.65
C THR A 276 1.73 11.69 -0.07
N THR A 277 2.12 10.45 0.24
CA THR A 277 3.51 10.14 0.60
C THR A 277 4.39 10.03 -0.64
N LEU A 278 5.71 10.00 -0.44
CA LEU A 278 6.63 9.52 -1.48
C LEU A 278 6.35 8.04 -1.80
N PRO A 279 6.72 7.55 -3.00
CA PRO A 279 6.66 6.14 -3.35
C PRO A 279 7.49 5.30 -2.38
N TYR A 280 6.85 4.31 -1.76
CA TYR A 280 7.50 3.33 -0.90
C TYR A 280 7.53 1.97 -1.61
N PHE A 281 8.72 1.45 -1.83
CA PHE A 281 8.91 0.10 -2.36
C PHE A 281 8.80 -0.94 -1.25
N ILE A 282 8.28 -2.12 -1.58
CA ILE A 282 8.10 -3.24 -0.65
C ILE A 282 9.11 -4.33 -0.98
N PRO A 283 10.28 -4.36 -0.30
CA PRO A 283 11.34 -5.31 -0.62
C PRO A 283 11.00 -6.72 -0.15
N ILE A 284 11.22 -7.72 -1.01
CA ILE A 284 11.05 -9.13 -0.68
C ILE A 284 12.14 -9.97 -1.35
N PRO A 285 12.89 -10.81 -0.63
CA PRO A 285 14.03 -11.55 -1.18
C PRO A 285 13.63 -12.81 -1.98
N PHE A 286 12.36 -12.96 -2.37
CA PHE A 286 11.80 -14.11 -3.08
C PHE A 286 10.76 -13.64 -4.12
N PHE A 287 10.22 -14.59 -4.90
CA PHE A 287 9.26 -14.32 -5.97
C PHE A 287 9.83 -13.37 -7.04
N LEU A 288 9.38 -12.11 -7.11
CA LEU A 288 9.85 -11.10 -8.07
C LEU A 288 10.93 -10.16 -7.50
N GLY A 289 11.34 -10.35 -6.25
CA GLY A 289 12.28 -9.44 -5.58
C GLY A 289 11.62 -8.22 -4.93
N THR A 290 10.33 -8.01 -5.17
CA THR A 290 9.50 -6.93 -4.64
C THR A 290 8.01 -7.31 -4.70
N PHE A 291 7.18 -6.73 -3.82
CA PHE A 291 5.71 -6.71 -4.00
C PHE A 291 5.20 -5.48 -4.76
N GLY A 292 6.12 -4.67 -5.27
CA GLY A 292 5.80 -3.44 -5.96
C GLY A 292 6.15 -2.22 -5.11
N ALA A 293 5.51 -1.11 -5.45
CA ALA A 293 5.61 0.14 -4.73
C ALA A 293 4.20 0.71 -4.52
N PHE A 294 4.05 1.62 -3.57
CA PHE A 294 2.79 2.32 -3.35
C PHE A 294 3.02 3.73 -2.86
N ILE A 295 2.09 4.61 -3.18
CA ILE A 295 1.87 5.88 -2.48
C ILE A 295 0.70 5.77 -1.51
N GLN A 296 0.79 6.47 -0.39
CA GLN A 296 -0.32 6.55 0.57
C GLN A 296 -1.04 7.89 0.42
N ILE A 297 -2.33 7.85 0.08
CA ILE A 297 -3.21 9.02 0.07
C ILE A 297 -3.57 9.39 1.52
N ARG A 298 -3.34 10.66 1.88
CA ARG A 298 -3.47 11.19 3.25
C ARG A 298 -4.49 12.33 3.37
N SER A 299 -5.15 12.69 2.28
CA SER A 299 -6.30 13.60 2.28
C SER A 299 -7.42 13.03 1.41
N PRO A 300 -8.70 13.41 1.65
CA PRO A 300 -9.78 13.01 0.77
C PRO A 300 -9.57 13.47 -0.67
N ILE A 301 -10.11 12.69 -1.60
CA ILE A 301 -10.09 13.01 -3.03
C ILE A 301 -11.26 13.98 -3.31
N PRO A 302 -11.01 15.14 -3.95
CA PRO A 302 -11.99 16.23 -4.01
C PRO A 302 -13.22 15.91 -4.86
N HIS A 303 -13.04 15.24 -6.00
CA HIS A 303 -14.11 14.92 -6.94
C HIS A 303 -13.73 13.73 -7.84
N ARG A 304 -14.71 13.19 -8.58
CA ARG A 304 -14.56 11.99 -9.42
C ARG A 304 -13.52 12.12 -10.53
N LYS A 305 -13.38 13.32 -11.12
CA LYS A 305 -12.33 13.57 -12.14
C LYS A 305 -10.91 13.43 -11.56
N ALA A 306 -10.65 13.98 -10.38
CA ALA A 306 -9.36 13.80 -9.70
C ALA A 306 -9.11 12.33 -9.36
N LEU A 307 -10.14 11.59 -8.93
CA LEU A 307 -10.04 10.15 -8.72
C LEU A 307 -9.63 9.43 -10.01
N PHE A 308 -10.29 9.74 -11.13
CA PHE A 308 -10.00 9.14 -12.42
C PHE A 308 -8.58 9.46 -12.90
N ASP A 309 -8.19 10.73 -12.89
CA ASP A 309 -6.88 11.21 -13.33
C ASP A 309 -5.75 10.56 -12.52
N VAL A 310 -5.89 10.50 -11.18
CA VAL A 310 -4.92 9.82 -10.32
C VAL A 310 -4.87 8.33 -10.63
N SER A 311 -6.02 7.68 -10.84
CA SER A 311 -6.08 6.23 -11.08
C SER A 311 -5.45 5.81 -12.41
N ILE A 312 -5.61 6.61 -13.48
CA ILE A 312 -5.07 6.27 -14.81
C ILE A 312 -3.62 6.70 -15.01
N ALA A 313 -3.16 7.75 -14.32
CA ALA A 313 -1.83 8.31 -14.52
C ALA A 313 -0.70 7.31 -14.24
N GLY A 314 -0.83 6.48 -13.20
CA GLY A 314 0.17 5.48 -12.86
C GLY A 314 0.32 4.39 -13.92
N PRO A 315 -0.76 3.65 -14.25
CA PRO A 315 -0.74 2.65 -15.32
C PRO A 315 -0.23 3.19 -16.65
N LEU A 316 -0.64 4.40 -17.06
CA LEU A 316 -0.19 4.99 -18.31
C LEU A 316 1.31 5.33 -18.29
N ALA A 317 1.79 5.93 -17.20
CA ALA A 317 3.20 6.27 -17.04
C ALA A 317 4.08 5.00 -17.02
N GLY A 318 3.63 3.96 -16.30
CA GLY A 318 4.28 2.65 -16.28
C GLY A 318 4.35 2.04 -17.68
N LEU A 319 3.21 1.96 -18.38
CA LEU A 319 3.11 1.36 -19.71
C LEU A 319 4.04 2.04 -20.74
N ILE A 320 4.16 3.37 -20.70
CA ILE A 320 5.05 4.14 -21.59
C ILE A 320 6.52 3.69 -21.47
N ILE A 321 6.94 3.25 -20.29
CA ILE A 321 8.30 2.78 -20.02
C ILE A 321 8.42 1.27 -20.20
N THR A 322 7.37 0.52 -19.83
CA THR A 322 7.29 -0.93 -20.01
C THR A 322 7.48 -1.32 -21.48
N ILE A 323 6.75 -0.69 -22.41
CA ILE A 323 6.79 -1.06 -23.84
C ILE A 323 8.21 -1.00 -24.44
N PRO A 324 8.95 0.12 -24.35
CA PRO A 324 10.30 0.19 -24.94
C PRO A 324 11.29 -0.75 -24.25
N LEU A 325 11.21 -0.93 -22.93
CA LEU A 325 12.07 -1.90 -22.23
C LEU A 325 11.75 -3.33 -22.64
N LEU A 326 10.47 -3.67 -22.77
CA LEU A 326 10.02 -4.98 -23.22
C LEU A 326 10.49 -5.25 -24.65
N ILE A 327 10.32 -4.30 -25.57
CA ILE A 327 10.79 -4.41 -26.96
C ILE A 327 12.31 -4.64 -27.00
N TRP A 328 13.07 -3.85 -26.24
CA TRP A 328 14.52 -3.99 -26.16
C TRP A 328 14.91 -5.35 -25.58
N GLY A 329 14.25 -5.79 -24.50
CA GLY A 329 14.50 -7.08 -23.89
C GLY A 329 14.19 -8.24 -24.84
N LEU A 330 13.05 -8.19 -25.54
CA LEU A 330 12.65 -9.19 -26.53
C LEU A 330 13.66 -9.28 -27.68
N TYR A 331 14.17 -8.15 -28.15
CA TYR A 331 15.21 -8.13 -29.18
C TYR A 331 16.49 -8.86 -28.76
N HIS A 332 16.83 -8.83 -27.47
CA HIS A 332 17.99 -9.55 -26.90
C HIS A 332 17.65 -10.94 -26.35
N SER A 333 16.41 -11.39 -26.50
CA SER A 333 15.96 -12.70 -26.01
C SER A 333 16.22 -13.79 -27.06
N PRO A 334 16.98 -14.84 -26.75
CA PRO A 334 17.16 -15.96 -27.67
C PRO A 334 15.88 -16.76 -27.86
N ILE A 335 15.77 -17.38 -29.03
CA ILE A 335 14.64 -18.24 -29.39
C ILE A 335 15.05 -19.69 -29.13
N VAL A 336 14.21 -20.40 -28.41
CA VAL A 336 14.45 -21.79 -28.01
C VAL A 336 13.33 -22.69 -28.55
N PRO A 337 13.59 -23.99 -28.76
CA PRO A 337 12.54 -24.93 -29.15
C PRO A 337 11.43 -25.01 -28.10
N LEU A 338 10.18 -25.14 -28.54
CA LEU A 338 9.06 -25.37 -27.64
C LEU A 338 9.26 -26.69 -26.89
N SER A 339 9.06 -26.69 -25.56
CA SER A 339 9.16 -27.87 -24.72
C SER A 339 7.89 -28.06 -23.90
N GLU A 340 7.70 -29.24 -23.30
CA GLU A 340 6.58 -29.49 -22.38
C GLU A 340 6.59 -28.58 -21.13
N ARG A 341 7.73 -27.97 -20.83
CA ARG A 341 7.90 -27.02 -19.72
C ARG A 341 7.61 -25.58 -20.13
N SER A 342 7.35 -25.32 -21.41
CA SER A 342 7.05 -23.98 -21.90
C SER A 342 5.76 -23.45 -21.30
N GLY A 343 5.74 -22.19 -20.89
CA GLY A 343 4.55 -21.60 -20.30
C GLY A 343 4.71 -20.15 -19.85
N MET A 344 3.61 -19.58 -19.35
CA MET A 344 3.52 -18.17 -18.92
C MET A 344 4.49 -17.79 -17.79
N LEU A 345 4.84 -18.75 -16.92
CA LEU A 345 5.69 -18.51 -15.74
C LEU A 345 7.11 -19.06 -15.91
N ASN A 346 7.42 -19.65 -17.07
CA ASN A 346 8.75 -20.17 -17.35
C ASN A 346 9.50 -19.18 -18.25
N PHE A 347 10.37 -18.36 -17.65
CA PHE A 347 11.08 -17.30 -18.38
C PHE A 347 12.12 -17.85 -19.36
N ASP A 348 12.70 -19.02 -19.07
CA ASP A 348 13.69 -19.68 -19.95
C ASP A 348 13.04 -20.29 -21.21
N SER A 349 11.71 -20.45 -21.20
CA SER A 349 10.94 -21.09 -22.27
C SER A 349 9.53 -20.50 -22.33
N PHE A 350 9.46 -19.18 -22.46
CA PHE A 350 8.23 -18.39 -22.36
C PHE A 350 7.39 -18.45 -23.64
N THR A 351 6.07 -18.56 -23.47
CA THR A 351 5.10 -18.52 -24.57
C THR A 351 4.20 -17.28 -24.46
N PRO A 352 4.22 -16.37 -25.46
CA PRO A 352 3.49 -15.10 -25.38
C PRO A 352 1.98 -15.24 -25.66
N THR A 353 1.50 -16.43 -26.01
CA THR A 353 0.14 -16.71 -26.54
C THR A 353 -1.00 -16.40 -25.58
N PHE A 354 -0.73 -16.30 -24.28
CA PHE A 354 -1.74 -15.96 -23.26
C PHE A 354 -2.18 -14.50 -23.29
N SER A 355 -1.39 -13.60 -23.90
CA SER A 355 -1.69 -12.16 -23.98
C SER A 355 -1.58 -11.67 -25.42
N LEU A 356 -2.65 -11.04 -25.91
CA LEU A 356 -2.68 -10.47 -27.27
C LEU A 356 -1.59 -9.41 -27.45
N LEU A 357 -1.41 -8.53 -26.47
CA LEU A 357 -0.41 -7.47 -26.53
C LEU A 357 1.00 -8.05 -26.48
N MET A 358 1.26 -9.02 -25.60
CA MET A 358 2.55 -9.70 -25.53
C MET A 358 2.87 -10.44 -26.83
N THR A 359 1.89 -11.14 -27.40
CA THR A 359 2.01 -11.83 -28.69
C THR A 359 2.32 -10.84 -29.82
N LEU A 360 1.60 -9.71 -29.88
CA LEU A 360 1.82 -8.69 -30.89
C LEU A 360 3.22 -8.09 -30.79
N LEU A 361 3.65 -7.69 -29.59
CA LEU A 361 4.98 -7.13 -29.37
C LEU A 361 6.09 -8.15 -29.64
N SER A 362 5.90 -9.40 -29.24
CA SER A 362 6.86 -10.48 -29.52
C SER A 362 6.96 -10.79 -31.01
N LYS A 363 5.82 -10.82 -31.73
CA LYS A 363 5.80 -11.05 -33.18
C LYS A 363 6.37 -9.87 -33.96
N LEU A 364 6.14 -8.64 -33.51
CA LEU A 364 6.69 -7.43 -34.11
C LEU A 364 8.21 -7.35 -33.96
N THR A 365 8.74 -7.81 -32.82
CA THR A 365 10.18 -7.75 -32.51
C THR A 365 10.97 -8.92 -33.08
N LEU A 366 10.47 -10.15 -32.94
CA LEU A 366 11.16 -11.38 -33.36
C LEU A 366 10.76 -11.85 -34.77
N GLY A 367 9.70 -11.29 -35.35
CA GLY A 367 9.30 -11.53 -36.73
C GLY A 367 8.99 -13.01 -37.05
N SER A 368 9.58 -13.51 -38.14
CA SER A 368 9.41 -14.89 -38.61
C SER A 368 10.15 -15.94 -37.77
N ALA A 369 10.99 -15.51 -36.83
CA ALA A 369 11.71 -16.44 -35.96
C ALA A 369 10.82 -16.98 -34.82
N LEU A 370 9.77 -16.23 -34.44
CA LEU A 370 8.75 -16.67 -33.49
C LEU A 370 7.60 -17.38 -34.22
N ASN A 371 7.52 -18.70 -34.07
CA ASN A 371 6.55 -19.59 -34.74
C ASN A 371 5.87 -20.49 -33.70
N ALA A 372 4.90 -21.31 -34.12
CA ALA A 372 4.12 -22.18 -33.21
C ALA A 372 4.96 -23.26 -32.49
N GLU A 373 6.15 -23.56 -32.99
CA GLU A 373 7.07 -24.57 -32.46
C GLU A 373 8.25 -23.96 -31.66
N THR A 374 8.26 -22.64 -31.47
CA THR A 374 9.33 -21.94 -30.76
C THR A 374 8.82 -21.22 -29.52
N ALA A 375 9.68 -21.11 -28.52
CA ALA A 375 9.50 -20.34 -27.29
C ALA A 375 10.62 -19.30 -27.15
N ILE A 376 10.50 -18.42 -26.17
CA ILE A 376 11.42 -17.31 -25.95
C ILE A 376 12.11 -17.53 -24.62
N ASP A 377 13.43 -17.57 -24.62
CA ASP A 377 14.23 -17.45 -23.39
C ASP A 377 14.38 -15.96 -23.10
N LEU A 378 13.57 -15.47 -22.16
CA LEU A 378 13.41 -14.04 -21.92
C LEU A 378 14.66 -13.46 -21.27
N HIS A 379 15.26 -12.49 -21.96
CA HIS A 379 16.27 -11.63 -21.37
C HIS A 379 15.73 -10.99 -20.08
N PRO A 380 16.52 -10.79 -19.01
CA PRO A 380 16.00 -10.29 -17.73
C PRO A 380 15.25 -8.95 -17.83
N VAL A 381 15.62 -8.09 -18.78
CA VAL A 381 14.87 -6.85 -19.07
C VAL A 381 13.51 -7.13 -19.71
N ALA A 382 13.41 -8.16 -20.56
CA ALA A 382 12.14 -8.62 -21.12
C ALA A 382 11.24 -9.19 -20.02
N VAL A 383 11.79 -9.92 -19.05
CA VAL A 383 11.04 -10.40 -17.88
C VAL A 383 10.48 -9.22 -17.08
N ALA A 384 11.29 -8.19 -16.81
CA ALA A 384 10.82 -6.98 -16.13
C ALA A 384 9.72 -6.25 -16.93
N GLY A 385 9.88 -6.14 -18.26
CA GLY A 385 8.86 -5.57 -19.14
C GLY A 385 7.58 -6.41 -19.21
N TYR A 386 7.68 -7.73 -19.17
CA TYR A 386 6.53 -8.62 -19.14
C TYR A 386 5.74 -8.47 -17.84
N LEU A 387 6.42 -8.36 -16.70
CA LEU A 387 5.77 -8.12 -15.40
C LEU A 387 5.16 -6.72 -15.27
N GLY A 388 5.68 -5.76 -16.04
CA GLY A 388 5.18 -4.39 -16.08
C GLY A 388 3.99 -4.18 -17.01
N LEU A 389 3.64 -5.19 -17.81
CA LEU A 389 2.52 -5.21 -18.75
C LEU A 389 1.28 -5.75 -18.05
#